data_AF-A0A5C6RRR5-F1
#
_entry.id   AF-A0A5C6RRR5-F1
#
_cell.length_a   1.000
_cell.length_b   1.000
_cell.length_c   1.000
_cell.angle_alpha   90.00
_cell.angle_beta   90.00
_cell.angle_gamma   90.00
#
_symmetry.space_group_name_H-M   'P 1'
#
loop_
_entity.id
_entity.type
_entity.pdbx_description
1 polymer ?
#
loop_
_entity_poly.entity_id
_entity_poly.type
_entity_poly.pdbx_seq_one_letter_code
_entity_poly.pdbx_strand_id
1 'polypeptide(L)'
;MILSIPTKIPQSNFKISHNEGLFLIGSCFSQNIGHRLKEAKFNISSNSFGTIYNPISIAENLHRLLKVKHYDGNDIYNYKDEKLVNFSNQSSSHKIDESAFLMKENDKLAADILALNQSNTIILTFGTAWAYEWKETSQIVANCHKIPNTFFSKRLLTVAEIVTKYDELLNHFKTKNIVFTVSPVRHAKGGLHENNLSKSTLHLAINELMNKYENCSYFPAYEIVIDELRDYRFYKEDMIHPSDQAINYVWDKFSETYFEPSTLDLVEQIFKIKNAAAHKPFNYESIGHKQFVAKQTELINKLKQTAPYLDFEQEISQLNQQN
;
A
#
# COMPACT_ATOMS: atom_id res chain seq x y z
N MET A 1 -10.81 -14.97 31.80
CA MET A 1 -9.87 -15.71 30.92
C MET A 1 -9.75 -14.90 29.64
N ILE A 2 -8.56 -14.38 29.31
CA ILE A 2 -8.34 -13.69 28.05
C ILE A 2 -8.09 -14.77 27.00
N LEU A 3 -9.04 -14.94 26.07
CA LEU A 3 -9.00 -15.96 25.01
C LEU A 3 -8.37 -15.40 23.71
N SER A 4 -7.35 -14.54 23.83
CA SER A 4 -6.61 -14.00 22.69
C SER A 4 -5.12 -14.32 22.80
N ILE A 5 -4.49 -14.60 21.66
CA ILE A 5 -3.05 -14.75 21.51
C ILE A 5 -2.58 -13.53 20.74
N PRO A 6 -2.09 -12.46 21.41
CA PRO A 6 -1.67 -11.26 20.72
C PRO A 6 -0.42 -11.52 19.89
N THR A 7 -0.40 -10.96 18.69
CA THR A 7 0.75 -10.98 17.80
C THR A 7 1.86 -10.15 18.43
N LYS A 8 3.03 -10.74 18.64
CA LYS A 8 4.20 -9.99 19.09
C LYS A 8 4.77 -9.23 17.90
N ILE A 9 4.65 -7.91 17.94
CA ILE A 9 5.22 -7.02 16.92
C ILE A 9 6.54 -6.47 17.47
N PRO A 10 7.69 -6.79 16.85
CA PRO A 10 8.95 -6.18 17.25
C PRO A 10 8.88 -4.66 17.09
N GLN A 11 9.53 -3.93 17.99
CA GLN A 11 9.71 -2.50 17.76
C GLN A 11 10.57 -2.29 16.50
N SER A 12 10.18 -1.30 15.70
CA SER A 12 10.97 -0.91 14.54
C SER A 12 12.21 -0.11 14.97
N ASN A 13 13.33 -0.32 14.29
CA ASN A 13 14.57 0.45 14.50
C ASN A 13 14.47 1.88 13.95
N PHE A 14 13.42 2.17 13.19
CA PHE A 14 13.13 3.49 12.64
C PHE A 14 11.67 3.85 12.88
N LYS A 15 11.40 5.15 12.80
CA LYS A 15 10.07 5.72 12.98
C LYS A 15 9.65 6.54 11.78
N ILE A 16 8.34 6.63 11.59
CA ILE A 16 7.66 7.33 10.52
C ILE A 16 6.98 8.57 11.10
N SER A 17 7.08 9.71 10.40
CA SER A 17 6.48 10.98 10.79
C SER A 17 5.91 11.72 9.56
N HIS A 18 5.16 12.80 9.78
CA HIS A 18 4.61 13.61 8.69
C HIS A 18 5.65 14.39 7.88
N ASN A 19 6.90 14.46 8.33
CA ASN A 19 7.97 15.20 7.67
C ASN A 19 8.72 14.37 6.60
N GLU A 20 8.33 13.11 6.41
CA GLU A 20 8.93 12.22 5.43
C GLU A 20 7.94 11.77 4.36
N GLY A 21 8.48 11.41 3.19
CA GLY A 21 7.70 10.82 2.11
C GLY A 21 7.60 9.30 2.26
N LEU A 22 6.41 8.74 1.99
CA LEU A 22 6.17 7.30 1.99
C LEU A 22 5.86 6.82 0.57
N PHE A 23 6.54 5.78 0.10
CA PHE A 23 6.22 5.12 -1.16
C PHE A 23 5.61 3.74 -0.92
N LEU A 24 4.39 3.50 -1.39
CA LEU A 24 3.66 2.25 -1.17
C LEU A 24 3.46 1.46 -2.46
N ILE A 25 3.84 0.19 -2.43
CA ILE A 25 3.63 -0.75 -3.53
C ILE A 25 3.31 -2.16 -3.05
N GLY A 26 2.36 -2.80 -3.75
CA GLY A 26 2.02 -4.19 -3.48
C GLY A 26 0.55 -4.52 -3.67
N SER A 27 0.07 -5.49 -2.87
CA SER A 27 -1.29 -6.03 -2.96
C SER A 27 -2.37 -5.00 -2.66
N CYS A 28 -3.64 -5.36 -2.88
CA CYS A 28 -4.79 -4.50 -2.57
C CYS A 28 -4.82 -4.06 -1.09
N PHE A 29 -4.26 -4.88 -0.18
CA PHE A 29 -4.15 -4.52 1.23
C PHE A 29 -3.27 -3.27 1.46
N SER A 30 -2.27 -3.03 0.60
CA SER A 30 -1.45 -1.81 0.65
C SER A 30 -2.30 -0.55 0.49
N GLN A 31 -3.40 -0.62 -0.26
CA GLN A 31 -4.30 0.53 -0.47
C GLN A 31 -5.11 0.85 0.79
N ASN A 32 -5.46 -0.14 1.62
CA ASN A 32 -6.17 0.09 2.87
C ASN A 32 -5.30 0.87 3.86
N ILE A 33 -4.05 0.45 4.04
CA ILE A 33 -3.09 1.15 4.92
C ILE A 33 -2.69 2.50 4.31
N GLY A 34 -2.48 2.56 2.99
CA GLY A 34 -2.26 3.83 2.28
C GLY A 34 -3.42 4.80 2.47
N HIS A 35 -4.67 4.34 2.43
CA HIS A 35 -5.83 5.18 2.70
C HIS A 35 -5.78 5.75 4.12
N ARG A 36 -5.50 4.92 5.12
CA ARG A 36 -5.37 5.38 6.52
C ARG A 36 -4.25 6.41 6.70
N LEU A 37 -3.08 6.18 6.09
CA LEU A 37 -1.98 7.16 6.08
C LEU A 37 -2.40 8.49 5.43
N LYS A 38 -3.12 8.44 4.31
CA LYS A 38 -3.64 9.64 3.63
C LYS A 38 -4.68 10.37 4.47
N GLU A 39 -5.59 9.64 5.12
CA GLU A 39 -6.56 10.23 6.04
C GLU A 39 -5.88 10.92 7.22
N ALA A 40 -4.80 10.31 7.73
CA ALA A 40 -3.91 10.87 8.73
C ALA A 40 -2.95 11.94 8.16
N LYS A 41 -3.13 12.37 6.90
CA LYS A 41 -2.40 13.44 6.20
C LYS A 41 -0.89 13.23 6.06
N PHE A 42 -0.42 11.99 6.04
CA PHE A 42 0.97 11.70 5.67
C PHE A 42 1.22 12.00 4.18
N ASN A 43 2.44 12.43 3.86
CA ASN A 43 2.89 12.57 2.48
C ASN A 43 3.15 11.18 1.88
N ILE A 44 2.16 10.64 1.19
CA ILE A 44 2.25 9.31 0.58
C ILE A 44 2.13 9.38 -0.94
N SER A 45 2.85 8.49 -1.60
CA SER A 45 2.61 8.12 -2.98
C SER A 45 2.22 6.65 -3.07
N SER A 46 1.09 6.41 -3.72
CA SER A 46 0.70 5.07 -4.16
C SER A 46 1.17 4.90 -5.60
N ASN A 47 1.95 3.85 -5.87
CA ASN A 47 2.46 3.56 -7.20
C ASN A 47 1.36 3.57 -8.29
N SER A 48 1.73 3.97 -9.50
CA SER A 48 0.81 4.05 -10.64
C SER A 48 0.62 2.72 -11.38
N PHE A 49 1.41 1.69 -11.06
CA PHE A 49 1.34 0.38 -11.69
C PHE A 49 0.07 -0.40 -11.35
N GLY A 50 -0.62 0.00 -10.27
CA GLY A 50 -1.81 -0.65 -9.75
C GLY A 50 -1.48 -1.73 -8.71
N THR A 51 -2.43 -2.63 -8.46
CA THR A 51 -2.23 -3.72 -7.50
C THR A 51 -1.32 -4.81 -8.08
N ILE A 52 -0.18 -5.04 -7.42
CA ILE A 52 0.80 -6.07 -7.81
C ILE A 52 1.01 -7.00 -6.62
N TYR A 53 0.82 -8.30 -6.84
CA TYR A 53 0.83 -9.25 -5.73
C TYR A 53 2.17 -9.97 -5.54
N ASN A 54 2.86 -10.30 -6.63
CA ASN A 54 4.06 -11.12 -6.55
C ASN A 54 5.33 -10.27 -6.37
N PRO A 55 6.31 -10.72 -5.57
CA PRO A 55 7.51 -9.94 -5.28
C PRO A 55 8.35 -9.60 -6.51
N ILE A 56 8.43 -10.51 -7.50
CA ILE A 56 9.27 -10.29 -8.69
C ILE A 56 8.73 -9.13 -9.51
N SER A 57 7.42 -9.08 -9.78
CA SER A 57 6.82 -7.95 -10.50
C SER A 57 6.92 -6.63 -9.73
N ILE A 58 6.86 -6.65 -8.39
CA ILE A 58 7.13 -5.45 -7.58
C ILE A 58 8.58 -5.00 -7.76
N ALA A 59 9.52 -5.94 -7.68
CA ALA A 59 10.94 -5.66 -7.83
C ALA A 59 11.30 -5.10 -9.21
N GLU A 60 10.78 -5.69 -10.28
CA GLU A 60 10.99 -5.20 -11.65
C GLU A 60 10.48 -3.77 -11.85
N ASN A 61 9.32 -3.44 -11.27
CA ASN A 61 8.80 -2.07 -11.32
C ASN A 61 9.67 -1.10 -10.51
N LEU A 62 10.17 -1.49 -9.33
CA LEU A 62 11.11 -0.66 -8.57
C LEU A 62 12.44 -0.46 -9.30
N HIS A 63 12.97 -1.50 -9.95
CA HIS A 63 14.15 -1.37 -10.80
C HIS A 63 13.90 -0.43 -11.99
N ARG A 64 12.71 -0.50 -12.60
CA ARG A 64 12.31 0.41 -13.67
C ARG A 64 12.37 1.86 -13.22
N LEU A 65 11.84 2.16 -12.01
CA LEU A 65 11.90 3.49 -11.42
C LEU A 65 13.35 3.94 -11.13
N LEU A 66 14.14 3.07 -10.49
CA LEU A 66 15.55 3.35 -10.16
C LEU A 66 16.40 3.64 -11.40
N LYS A 67 16.18 2.90 -12.49
CA LYS A 67 16.91 3.03 -13.74
C LYS A 67 16.33 4.08 -14.68
N VAL A 68 15.24 4.76 -14.27
CA VAL A 68 14.51 5.74 -15.12
C VAL A 68 14.16 5.12 -16.48
N LYS A 69 13.79 3.83 -16.49
CA LYS A 69 13.54 3.08 -17.73
C LYS A 69 12.11 3.33 -18.22
N HIS A 70 11.96 4.27 -19.15
CA HIS A 70 10.70 4.55 -19.81
C HIS A 70 10.10 3.32 -20.49
N TYR A 71 8.77 3.28 -20.57
CA TYR A 71 8.06 2.29 -21.36
C TYR A 71 8.24 2.57 -22.84
N ASP A 72 8.47 1.50 -23.62
CA ASP A 72 8.55 1.54 -25.08
C ASP A 72 7.62 0.50 -25.72
N GLY A 73 7.62 0.39 -27.05
CA GLY A 73 6.75 -0.52 -27.78
C GLY A 73 6.90 -1.99 -27.39
N ASN A 74 8.05 -2.42 -26.85
CA ASN A 74 8.25 -3.79 -26.37
C ASN A 74 7.54 -4.07 -25.04
N ASP A 75 7.12 -3.03 -24.32
CA ASP A 75 6.36 -3.16 -23.07
C ASP A 75 4.85 -3.27 -23.31
N ILE A 76 4.39 -3.09 -24.57
CA ILE A 76 2.99 -3.19 -24.96
C ILE A 76 2.73 -4.51 -25.68
N TYR A 77 1.64 -5.15 -25.31
CA TYR A 77 1.08 -6.28 -26.03
C TYR A 77 -0.30 -5.94 -26.57
N ASN A 78 -0.48 -6.10 -27.88
CA ASN A 78 -1.78 -5.99 -28.52
C ASN A 78 -2.45 -7.37 -28.54
N TYR A 79 -3.46 -7.55 -27.69
CA TYR A 79 -4.26 -8.76 -27.66
C TYR A 79 -5.42 -8.65 -28.66
N LYS A 80 -5.30 -9.41 -29.76
CA LYS A 80 -6.32 -9.59 -30.80
C LYS A 80 -6.82 -8.32 -31.48
N ASP A 81 -6.01 -7.26 -31.56
CA ASP A 81 -6.41 -5.96 -32.12
C ASP A 81 -7.61 -5.31 -31.40
N GLU A 82 -7.92 -5.77 -30.18
CA GLU A 82 -9.05 -5.30 -29.37
C GLU A 82 -8.60 -4.63 -28.07
N LYS A 83 -7.36 -4.90 -27.64
CA LYS A 83 -6.87 -4.46 -26.34
C LYS A 83 -5.35 -4.35 -26.29
N LEU A 84 -4.87 -3.15 -26.01
CA LEU A 84 -3.49 -2.92 -25.57
C LEU A 84 -3.36 -3.22 -24.08
N VAL A 85 -2.31 -3.94 -23.70
CA VAL A 85 -2.00 -4.26 -22.31
C VAL A 85 -0.51 -4.07 -22.05
N ASN A 86 -0.17 -3.69 -20.82
CA ASN A 86 1.19 -3.77 -20.33
C ASN A 86 1.28 -4.84 -19.24
N PHE A 87 2.00 -5.93 -19.50
CA PHE A 87 2.09 -7.06 -18.56
C PHE A 87 2.82 -6.73 -17.26
N SER A 88 3.62 -5.67 -17.23
CA SER A 88 4.34 -5.23 -16.02
C SER A 88 3.46 -4.47 -15.02
N ASN A 89 2.24 -4.07 -15.42
CA ASN A 89 1.32 -3.30 -14.58
C ASN A 89 -0.16 -3.66 -14.86
N GLN A 90 -1.10 -2.89 -14.30
CA GLN A 90 -2.56 -3.11 -14.49
C GLN A 90 -3.18 -2.28 -15.63
N SER A 91 -2.40 -1.48 -16.34
CA SER A 91 -2.89 -0.65 -17.43
C SER A 91 -3.32 -1.48 -18.63
N SER A 92 -4.49 -1.12 -19.17
CA SER A 92 -4.96 -1.61 -20.46
C SER A 92 -5.85 -0.58 -21.15
N SER A 93 -5.99 -0.69 -22.46
CA SER A 93 -6.81 0.21 -23.28
C SER A 93 -7.50 -0.56 -24.40
N HIS A 94 -8.78 -0.26 -24.61
CA HIS A 94 -9.54 -0.74 -25.78
C HIS A 94 -9.37 0.18 -27.01
N LYS A 95 -8.73 1.34 -26.83
CA LYS A 95 -8.26 2.16 -27.94
C LYS A 95 -6.88 1.66 -28.34
N ILE A 96 -6.75 1.23 -29.59
CA ILE A 96 -5.50 0.72 -30.19
C ILE A 96 -4.65 1.90 -30.68
N ASP A 97 -4.31 2.80 -29.76
CA ASP A 97 -3.36 3.89 -29.99
C ASP A 97 -2.18 3.69 -29.04
N GLU A 98 -1.15 3.00 -29.54
CA GLU A 98 0.03 2.65 -28.77
C GLU A 98 0.80 3.89 -28.30
N SER A 99 0.89 4.92 -29.15
CA SER A 99 1.61 6.15 -28.79
C SER A 99 0.93 6.88 -27.64
N ALA A 100 -0.39 7.05 -27.70
CA ALA A 100 -1.14 7.67 -26.61
C ALA A 100 -1.12 6.83 -25.33
N PHE A 101 -1.12 5.50 -25.46
CA PHE A 101 -1.00 4.58 -24.34
C PHE A 101 0.36 4.72 -23.65
N LEU A 102 1.47 4.67 -24.42
CA LEU A 102 2.84 4.84 -23.90
C LEU A 102 3.03 6.21 -23.24
N MET A 103 2.52 7.27 -23.86
CA MET A 103 2.66 8.62 -23.30
C MET A 103 2.03 8.68 -21.91
N LYS A 104 0.79 8.19 -21.76
CA LYS A 104 0.10 8.15 -20.48
C LYS A 104 0.81 7.26 -19.44
N GLU A 105 1.37 6.13 -19.86
CA GLU A 105 2.14 5.26 -18.97
C GLU A 105 3.42 5.93 -18.48
N ASN A 106 4.14 6.62 -19.38
CA ASN A 106 5.37 7.33 -19.06
C ASN A 106 5.14 8.59 -18.20
N ASP A 107 4.03 9.30 -18.39
CA ASP A 107 3.65 10.44 -17.53
C ASP A 107 3.46 9.99 -16.07
N LYS A 108 2.77 8.87 -15.89
CA LYS A 108 2.59 8.25 -14.57
C LYS A 108 3.92 7.74 -13.99
N LEU A 109 4.75 7.12 -14.82
CA LEU A 109 6.07 6.65 -14.42
C LEU A 109 6.94 7.80 -13.91
N ALA A 110 6.91 8.95 -14.57
CA ALA A 110 7.67 10.13 -14.15
C ALA A 110 7.26 10.61 -12.74
N ALA A 111 5.96 10.60 -12.44
CA ALA A 111 5.46 10.92 -11.10
C ALA A 111 5.94 9.89 -10.04
N ASP A 112 5.92 8.61 -10.37
CA ASP A 112 6.41 7.55 -9.47
C ASP A 112 7.92 7.65 -9.22
N ILE A 113 8.72 8.02 -10.23
CA ILE A 113 10.17 8.23 -10.10
C ILE A 113 10.45 9.35 -9.09
N LEU A 114 9.75 10.48 -9.23
CA LEU A 114 9.89 11.61 -8.30
C LEU A 114 9.50 11.19 -6.88
N ALA A 115 8.36 10.52 -6.73
CA ALA A 115 7.87 10.07 -5.44
C ALA A 115 8.80 9.06 -4.76
N LEU A 116 9.31 8.07 -5.51
CA LEU A 116 10.26 7.09 -4.98
C LEU A 116 11.54 7.79 -4.50
N ASN A 117 12.07 8.73 -5.28
CA ASN A 117 13.27 9.48 -4.91
C ASN A 117 13.07 10.30 -3.63
N GLN A 118 11.93 11.00 -3.52
CA GLN A 118 11.58 11.84 -2.37
C GLN A 118 11.15 11.06 -1.12
N SER A 119 10.81 9.78 -1.25
CA SER A 119 10.41 8.96 -0.10
C SER A 119 11.60 8.59 0.80
N ASN A 120 11.36 8.60 2.11
CA ASN A 120 12.31 8.09 3.10
C ASN A 120 12.01 6.63 3.44
N THR A 121 10.72 6.26 3.41
CA THR A 121 10.26 4.92 3.75
C THR A 121 9.50 4.29 2.58
N ILE A 122 9.87 3.06 2.23
CA ILE A 122 9.18 2.25 1.22
C ILE A 122 8.44 1.12 1.92
N ILE A 123 7.12 1.02 1.71
CA ILE A 123 6.29 -0.05 2.27
C ILE A 123 5.96 -1.04 1.14
N LEU A 124 6.41 -2.28 1.33
CA LEU A 124 6.30 -3.38 0.39
C LEU A 124 5.30 -4.41 0.90
N THR A 125 4.12 -4.47 0.28
CA THR A 125 3.05 -5.41 0.67
C THR A 125 2.97 -6.60 -0.27
N PHE A 126 3.59 -7.73 0.08
CA PHE A 126 3.54 -8.93 -0.74
C PHE A 126 2.20 -9.65 -0.64
N GLY A 127 1.60 -9.98 -1.79
CA GLY A 127 0.33 -10.68 -1.89
C GLY A 127 0.49 -12.19 -1.98
N THR A 128 1.29 -12.68 -2.93
CA THR A 128 1.48 -14.11 -3.17
C THR A 128 2.84 -14.40 -3.81
N ALA A 129 3.47 -15.51 -3.46
CA ALA A 129 4.61 -16.07 -4.19
C ALA A 129 4.19 -16.86 -5.46
N TRP A 130 2.89 -17.03 -5.73
CA TRP A 130 2.43 -17.56 -7.02
C TRP A 130 2.60 -16.51 -8.11
N ALA A 131 3.40 -16.82 -9.12
CA ALA A 131 3.59 -16.00 -10.30
C ALA A 131 2.91 -16.65 -11.52
N TYR A 132 2.49 -15.79 -12.45
CA TYR A 132 2.08 -16.20 -13.79
C TYR A 132 3.15 -15.74 -14.77
N GLU A 133 3.51 -16.60 -15.71
CA GLU A 133 4.46 -16.29 -16.77
C GLU A 133 3.77 -16.32 -18.12
N TRP A 134 4.02 -15.30 -18.94
CA TRP A 134 3.61 -15.29 -20.32
C TRP A 134 4.35 -16.38 -21.09
N LYS A 135 3.63 -17.34 -21.69
CA LYS A 135 4.27 -18.52 -22.28
C LYS A 135 5.21 -18.21 -23.44
N GLU A 136 4.97 -17.13 -24.20
CA GLU A 136 5.78 -16.82 -25.38
C GLU A 136 7.16 -16.29 -25.01
N THR A 137 7.27 -15.55 -23.90
CA THR A 137 8.52 -14.87 -23.49
C THR A 137 9.08 -15.38 -22.16
N SER A 138 8.37 -16.25 -21.47
CA SER A 138 8.64 -16.68 -20.09
C SER A 138 8.70 -15.51 -19.08
N GLN A 139 8.18 -14.34 -19.44
CA GLN A 139 8.17 -13.17 -18.57
C GLN A 139 7.14 -13.35 -17.45
N ILE A 140 7.55 -13.16 -16.19
CA ILE A 140 6.61 -13.02 -15.06
C ILE A 140 5.79 -11.74 -15.22
N VAL A 141 4.47 -11.88 -15.22
CA VAL A 141 3.54 -10.76 -15.40
C VAL A 141 2.95 -10.28 -14.07
N ALA A 142 2.75 -8.97 -13.95
CA ALA A 142 2.06 -8.36 -12.81
C ALA A 142 0.54 -8.56 -12.88
N ASN A 143 -0.02 -8.62 -14.09
CA ASN A 143 -1.44 -8.81 -14.34
C ASN A 143 -1.66 -9.62 -15.63
N CYS A 144 -2.57 -10.60 -15.59
CA CYS A 144 -2.94 -11.40 -16.77
C CYS A 144 -3.97 -10.70 -17.69
N HIS A 145 -4.46 -9.51 -17.32
CA HIS A 145 -5.36 -8.65 -18.11
C HIS A 145 -6.67 -9.30 -18.57
N LYS A 146 -7.14 -10.31 -17.83
CA LYS A 146 -8.28 -11.17 -18.19
C LYS A 146 -8.08 -11.94 -19.51
N ILE A 147 -6.83 -12.08 -19.97
CA ILE A 147 -6.45 -12.98 -21.06
C ILE A 147 -6.58 -14.42 -20.56
N PRO A 148 -7.04 -15.39 -21.39
CA PRO A 148 -7.24 -16.77 -20.95
C PRO A 148 -6.00 -17.39 -20.31
N ASN A 149 -6.20 -18.14 -19.23
CA ASN A 149 -5.11 -18.79 -18.48
C ASN A 149 -4.27 -19.76 -19.33
N THR A 150 -4.77 -20.22 -20.47
CA THR A 150 -4.03 -21.09 -21.41
C THR A 150 -2.76 -20.45 -21.95
N PHE A 151 -2.69 -19.12 -21.99
CA PHE A 151 -1.52 -18.37 -22.41
C PHE A 151 -0.47 -18.18 -21.31
N PHE A 152 -0.80 -18.55 -20.07
CA PHE A 152 0.09 -18.37 -18.93
C PHE A 152 0.50 -19.72 -18.34
N SER A 153 1.73 -19.80 -17.85
CA SER A 153 2.12 -20.84 -16.90
C SER A 153 1.99 -20.28 -15.49
N LYS A 154 1.65 -21.12 -14.51
CA LYS A 154 1.59 -20.72 -13.10
C LYS A 154 2.63 -21.53 -12.33
N ARG A 155 3.48 -20.87 -11.55
CA ARG A 155 4.43 -21.53 -10.66
C ARG A 155 4.63 -20.80 -9.35
N LEU A 156 5.11 -21.52 -8.35
CA LEU A 156 5.53 -20.93 -7.09
C LEU A 156 6.95 -20.38 -7.26
N LEU A 157 7.15 -19.12 -6.89
CA LEU A 157 8.48 -18.53 -6.80
C LEU A 157 9.26 -19.22 -5.70
N THR A 158 10.57 -19.34 -5.88
CA THR A 158 11.46 -19.82 -4.82
C THR A 158 11.88 -18.66 -3.92
N VAL A 159 12.29 -18.97 -2.69
CA VAL A 159 12.88 -18.00 -1.75
C VAL A 159 14.10 -17.32 -2.39
N ALA A 160 14.99 -18.10 -3.00
CA ALA A 160 16.21 -17.60 -3.62
C ALA A 160 15.96 -16.62 -4.78
N GLU A 161 14.95 -16.86 -5.62
CA GLU A 161 14.56 -15.92 -6.68
C GLU A 161 14.14 -14.57 -6.11
N ILE A 162 13.31 -14.58 -5.06
CA ILE A 162 12.84 -13.35 -4.40
C ILE A 162 14.03 -12.62 -3.78
N VAL A 163 14.83 -13.32 -2.98
CA VAL A 163 15.97 -12.72 -2.27
C VAL A 163 16.97 -12.12 -3.25
N THR A 164 17.32 -12.84 -4.32
CA THR A 164 18.27 -12.35 -5.33
C THR A 164 17.81 -11.03 -5.95
N LYS A 165 16.54 -10.92 -6.32
CA LYS A 165 15.98 -9.69 -6.89
C LYS A 165 15.95 -8.53 -5.90
N TYR A 166 15.64 -8.81 -4.64
CA TYR A 166 15.59 -7.77 -3.62
C TYR A 166 16.97 -7.36 -3.10
N ASP A 167 17.99 -8.24 -3.16
CA ASP A 167 19.36 -7.89 -2.79
C ASP A 167 19.88 -6.72 -3.64
N GLU A 168 19.64 -6.77 -4.96
CA GLU A 168 20.00 -5.67 -5.87
C GLU A 168 19.27 -4.36 -5.51
N LEU A 169 17.97 -4.42 -5.19
CA LEU A 169 17.17 -3.24 -4.83
C LEU A 169 17.59 -2.64 -3.49
N LEU A 170 17.70 -3.48 -2.46
CA LEU A 170 18.03 -3.03 -1.10
C LEU A 170 19.44 -2.44 -1.03
N ASN A 171 20.37 -2.90 -1.88
CA ASN A 171 21.65 -2.25 -2.04
C ASN A 171 21.57 -0.80 -2.55
N HIS A 172 20.57 -0.47 -3.37
CA HIS A 172 20.29 0.92 -3.80
C HIS A 172 19.52 1.71 -2.74
N PHE A 173 18.70 1.03 -1.92
CA PHE A 173 17.85 1.65 -0.91
C PHE A 173 18.46 1.72 0.49
N LYS A 174 19.78 1.63 0.65
CA LYS A 174 20.46 1.62 1.96
C LYS A 174 20.12 2.82 2.86
N THR A 175 19.81 3.98 2.27
CA THR A 175 19.45 5.21 3.00
C THR A 175 17.95 5.37 3.21
N LYS A 176 17.13 4.43 2.74
CA LYS A 176 15.68 4.42 2.90
C LYS A 176 15.29 3.33 3.89
N ASN A 177 14.26 3.58 4.67
CA ASN A 177 13.66 2.57 5.53
C ASN A 177 12.76 1.66 4.70
N ILE A 178 12.83 0.34 4.92
CA ILE A 178 12.02 -0.63 4.19
C ILE A 178 11.10 -1.35 5.16
N VAL A 179 9.80 -1.24 4.94
CA VAL A 179 8.78 -1.99 5.69
C VAL A 179 8.24 -3.08 4.79
N PHE A 180 8.62 -4.33 5.05
CA PHE A 180 7.97 -5.49 4.46
C PHE A 180 6.69 -5.82 5.22
N THR A 181 5.67 -6.27 4.50
CA THR A 181 4.49 -6.88 5.10
C THR A 181 3.90 -7.92 4.15
N VAL A 182 3.28 -8.95 4.71
CA VAL A 182 2.53 -9.95 3.95
C VAL A 182 1.05 -9.62 4.06
N SER A 183 0.38 -9.56 2.90
CA SER A 183 -1.05 -9.28 2.83
C SER A 183 -1.86 -10.36 3.55
N PRO A 184 -2.84 -10.00 4.41
CA PRO A 184 -3.75 -10.96 5.04
C PRO A 184 -4.80 -11.53 4.09
N VAL A 185 -4.93 -10.96 2.88
CA VAL A 185 -5.91 -11.42 1.89
C VAL A 185 -5.56 -12.84 1.42
N ARG A 186 -6.52 -13.75 1.54
CA ARG A 186 -6.36 -15.17 1.19
C ARG A 186 -6.50 -15.38 -0.32
N HIS A 187 -5.50 -16.00 -0.94
CA HIS A 187 -5.58 -16.43 -2.34
C HIS A 187 -6.28 -17.80 -2.46
N ALA A 188 -7.53 -17.88 -2.01
CA ALA A 188 -8.26 -19.13 -1.83
C ALA A 188 -8.59 -19.90 -3.12
N LYS A 189 -8.52 -19.26 -4.30
CA LYS A 189 -8.81 -19.90 -5.59
C LYS A 189 -7.92 -21.12 -5.90
N GLY A 190 -6.69 -21.14 -5.38
CA GLY A 190 -5.79 -22.29 -5.50
C GLY A 190 -5.94 -23.32 -4.37
N GLY A 191 -6.77 -23.06 -3.37
CA GLY A 191 -6.82 -23.84 -2.13
C GLY A 191 -5.99 -23.22 -1.00
N LEU A 192 -6.36 -23.53 0.24
CA LEU A 192 -5.71 -22.98 1.43
C LEU A 192 -4.28 -23.49 1.62
N HIS A 193 -3.99 -24.72 1.21
CA HIS A 193 -2.63 -25.26 1.23
C HIS A 193 -1.69 -24.44 0.33
N GLU A 194 -2.10 -24.18 -0.92
CA GLU A 194 -1.34 -23.36 -1.87
C GLU A 194 -1.15 -21.92 -1.36
N ASN A 195 -2.15 -21.37 -0.67
CA ASN A 195 -2.02 -20.08 -0.01
C ASN A 195 -0.95 -20.15 1.09
N ASN A 196 -0.97 -21.17 1.94
CA ASN A 196 -0.01 -21.30 3.04
C ASN A 196 1.42 -21.51 2.53
N LEU A 197 1.64 -22.33 1.49
CA LEU A 197 2.93 -22.47 0.83
C LEU A 197 3.45 -21.12 0.31
N SER A 198 2.57 -20.38 -0.35
CA SER A 198 2.86 -19.04 -0.86
C SER A 198 3.24 -18.06 0.24
N LYS A 199 2.43 -17.92 1.29
CA LYS A 199 2.73 -17.02 2.42
C LYS A 199 4.02 -17.43 3.13
N SER A 200 4.22 -18.72 3.37
CA SER A 200 5.46 -19.25 3.98
C SER A 200 6.69 -18.88 3.16
N THR A 201 6.62 -19.00 1.84
CA THR A 201 7.70 -18.58 0.93
C THR A 201 8.01 -17.09 1.06
N LEU A 202 6.98 -16.23 1.12
CA LEU A 202 7.15 -14.79 1.32
C LEU A 202 7.81 -14.47 2.66
N HIS A 203 7.35 -15.09 3.76
CA HIS A 203 7.94 -14.89 5.08
C HIS A 203 9.41 -15.33 5.13
N LEU A 204 9.74 -16.49 4.55
CA LEU A 204 11.13 -16.97 4.49
C LEU A 204 12.03 -15.99 3.73
N ALA A 205 11.56 -15.49 2.57
CA ALA A 205 12.32 -14.51 1.79
C ALA A 205 12.50 -13.17 2.55
N ILE A 206 11.43 -12.65 3.17
CA ILE A 206 11.52 -11.42 3.98
C ILE A 206 12.49 -11.62 5.14
N ASN A 207 12.41 -12.75 5.85
CA ASN A 207 13.31 -13.05 6.97
C ASN A 207 14.79 -13.11 6.53
N GLU A 208 15.08 -13.74 5.38
CA GLU A 208 16.45 -13.74 4.84
C GLU A 208 16.93 -12.33 4.49
N LEU A 209 16.08 -11.49 3.88
CA LEU A 209 16.43 -10.11 3.55
C LEU A 209 16.65 -9.26 4.81
N MET A 210 15.80 -9.36 5.83
CA MET A 210 15.99 -8.63 7.08
C MET A 210 17.27 -9.01 7.82
N ASN A 211 17.70 -10.27 7.73
CA ASN A 211 18.98 -10.68 8.32
C ASN A 211 20.19 -10.11 7.58
N LYS A 212 20.03 -9.67 6.33
CA LYS A 212 21.10 -9.08 5.51
C LYS A 212 21.13 -7.54 5.58
N TYR A 213 20.00 -6.90 5.87
CA TYR A 213 19.83 -5.45 5.76
C TYR A 213 19.19 -4.84 7.01
N GLU A 214 19.95 -3.99 7.72
CA GLU A 214 19.52 -3.38 8.99
C GLU A 214 18.39 -2.34 8.84
N ASN A 215 18.26 -1.73 7.66
CA ASN A 215 17.22 -0.76 7.32
C ASN A 215 15.87 -1.40 6.96
N CYS A 216 15.71 -2.71 7.18
CA CYS A 216 14.50 -3.45 6.91
C CYS A 216 13.74 -3.79 8.20
N SER A 217 12.41 -3.71 8.14
CA SER A 217 11.49 -4.10 9.21
C SER A 217 10.36 -4.93 8.62
N TYR A 218 9.79 -5.84 9.41
CA TYR A 218 8.59 -6.61 9.05
C TYR A 218 7.41 -6.21 9.92
N PHE A 219 6.32 -5.80 9.27
CA PHE A 219 5.04 -5.55 9.91
C PHE A 219 4.09 -6.76 9.72
N PRO A 220 3.64 -7.41 10.81
CA PRO A 220 2.93 -8.68 10.75
C PRO A 220 1.41 -8.55 10.50
N ALA A 221 1.02 -7.85 9.42
CA ALA A 221 -0.39 -7.68 9.07
C ALA A 221 -1.11 -9.02 8.80
N TYR A 222 -0.39 -9.98 8.22
CA TYR A 222 -0.91 -11.33 7.98
C TYR A 222 -1.27 -12.02 9.29
N GLU A 223 -0.34 -12.10 10.23
CA GLU A 223 -0.50 -12.78 11.51
C GLU A 223 -1.57 -12.09 12.37
N ILE A 224 -1.61 -10.75 12.38
CA ILE A 224 -2.66 -10.02 13.10
C ILE A 224 -4.06 -10.44 12.59
N VAL A 225 -4.28 -10.45 11.28
CA VAL A 225 -5.62 -10.76 10.76
C VAL A 225 -5.92 -12.26 10.84
N ILE A 226 -4.95 -13.13 10.54
CA ILE A 226 -5.18 -14.57 10.46
C ILE A 226 -5.18 -15.23 11.84
N ASP A 227 -4.30 -14.80 12.75
CA ASP A 227 -4.03 -15.47 14.02
C ASP A 227 -4.52 -14.68 15.25
N GLU A 228 -4.71 -13.37 15.17
CA GLU A 228 -5.27 -12.60 16.29
C GLU A 228 -6.76 -12.31 16.08
N LEU A 229 -7.15 -11.91 14.86
CA LEU A 229 -8.52 -11.60 14.45
C LEU A 229 -9.23 -12.80 13.79
N ARG A 230 -9.19 -13.97 14.44
CA ARG A 230 -9.60 -15.28 13.86
C ARG A 230 -11.07 -15.44 13.46
N ASP A 231 -11.94 -14.48 13.80
CA ASP A 231 -13.40 -14.59 13.65
C ASP A 231 -13.88 -14.01 12.31
N TYR A 232 -14.87 -14.65 11.67
CA TYR A 232 -15.46 -14.20 10.41
C TYR A 232 -16.01 -12.76 10.45
N ARG A 233 -16.35 -12.22 11.63
CA ARG A 233 -16.73 -10.81 11.79
C ARG A 233 -15.66 -9.82 11.30
N PHE A 234 -14.42 -10.26 11.22
CA PHE A 234 -13.28 -9.47 10.76
C PHE A 234 -13.04 -9.56 9.25
N TYR A 235 -13.94 -10.23 8.52
CA TYR A 235 -13.91 -10.34 7.07
C TYR A 235 -15.15 -9.68 6.45
N LYS A 236 -15.01 -9.23 5.20
CA LYS A 236 -16.13 -8.77 4.37
C LYS A 236 -16.99 -9.96 3.96
N GLU A 237 -18.10 -9.68 3.28
CA GLU A 237 -19.06 -10.69 2.79
C GLU A 237 -18.42 -11.79 1.93
N ASP A 238 -17.30 -11.50 1.27
CA ASP A 238 -16.55 -12.48 0.47
C ASP A 238 -15.68 -13.46 1.28
N MET A 239 -15.61 -13.28 2.61
CA MET A 239 -14.83 -14.10 3.55
C MET A 239 -13.32 -14.16 3.25
N ILE A 240 -12.83 -13.23 2.43
CA ILE A 240 -11.45 -13.19 1.93
C ILE A 240 -10.77 -11.88 2.32
N HIS A 241 -11.46 -10.75 2.16
CA HIS A 241 -10.91 -9.44 2.47
C HIS A 241 -11.23 -9.03 3.92
N PRO A 242 -10.29 -8.38 4.63
CA PRO A 242 -10.56 -7.86 5.97
C PRO A 242 -11.68 -6.81 5.97
N SER A 243 -12.51 -6.80 7.00
CA SER A 243 -13.51 -5.77 7.25
C SER A 243 -12.86 -4.46 7.71
N ASP A 244 -13.61 -3.35 7.72
CA ASP A 244 -13.08 -2.06 8.15
C ASP A 244 -12.64 -2.08 9.62
N GLN A 245 -13.32 -2.86 10.45
CA GLN A 245 -12.91 -3.09 11.85
C GLN A 245 -11.54 -3.75 11.92
N ALA A 246 -11.28 -4.76 11.08
CA ALA A 246 -9.99 -5.43 11.03
C ALA A 246 -8.89 -4.50 10.49
N ILE A 247 -9.21 -3.71 9.46
CA ILE A 247 -8.29 -2.71 8.90
C ILE A 247 -7.92 -1.66 9.97
N ASN A 248 -8.87 -1.20 10.76
CA ASN A 248 -8.61 -0.26 11.88
C ASN A 248 -7.68 -0.87 12.90
N TYR A 249 -7.94 -2.11 13.31
CA TYR A 249 -7.08 -2.79 14.26
C TYR A 249 -5.65 -2.92 13.75
N VAL A 250 -5.47 -3.27 12.47
CA VAL A 250 -4.13 -3.33 11.86
C VAL A 250 -3.50 -1.93 11.76
N TRP A 251 -4.28 -0.88 11.46
CA TRP A 251 -3.80 0.50 11.46
C TRP A 251 -3.32 0.95 12.83
N ASP A 252 -4.05 0.63 13.89
CA ASP A 252 -3.67 0.96 15.27
C ASP A 252 -2.33 0.30 15.61
N LYS A 253 -2.18 -1.00 15.28
CA LYS A 253 -0.91 -1.73 15.46
C LYS A 253 0.23 -1.19 14.61
N PHE A 254 -0.06 -0.78 13.38
CA PHE A 254 0.93 -0.15 12.50
C PHE A 254 1.42 1.18 13.11
N SER A 255 0.48 2.02 13.56
CA SER A 255 0.75 3.32 14.16
C SER A 255 1.56 3.18 15.45
N GLU A 256 1.16 2.28 16.34
CA GLU A 256 1.90 1.96 17.58
C GLU A 256 3.34 1.51 17.31
N THR A 257 3.56 0.77 16.21
CA THR A 257 4.87 0.22 15.86
C THR A 257 5.79 1.30 15.29
N TYR A 258 5.31 2.08 14.33
CA TYR A 258 6.15 2.95 13.52
C TYR A 258 6.10 4.42 13.89
N PHE A 259 5.13 4.90 14.66
CA PHE A 259 5.06 6.32 15.00
C PHE A 259 5.73 6.60 16.35
N GLU A 260 6.30 7.79 16.48
CA GLU A 260 6.71 8.38 17.76
C GLU A 260 5.48 8.95 18.49
N PRO A 261 5.51 9.13 19.82
CA PRO A 261 4.39 9.68 20.58
C PRO A 261 3.85 11.01 20.00
N SER A 262 4.73 11.91 19.58
CA SER A 262 4.34 13.19 18.97
C SER A 262 3.59 13.03 17.64
N THR A 263 3.93 11.99 16.87
CA THR A 263 3.25 11.66 15.62
C THR A 263 1.88 11.04 15.91
N LEU A 264 1.78 10.15 16.91
CA LEU A 264 0.50 9.61 17.37
C LEU A 264 -0.46 10.72 17.83
N ASP A 265 0.04 11.66 18.64
CA ASP A 265 -0.74 12.82 19.12
C ASP A 265 -1.23 13.70 17.96
N LEU A 266 -0.40 13.89 16.93
CA LEU A 266 -0.78 14.65 15.74
C LEU A 266 -1.84 13.92 14.92
N VAL A 267 -1.69 12.61 14.72
CA VAL A 267 -2.68 11.75 14.06
C VAL A 267 -4.02 11.81 14.79
N GLU A 268 -4.03 11.74 16.13
CA GLU A 268 -5.25 11.84 16.93
C GLU A 268 -5.96 13.20 16.71
N GLN A 269 -5.20 14.29 16.72
CA GLN A 269 -5.74 15.64 16.46
C GLN A 269 -6.31 15.77 15.05
N ILE A 270 -5.64 15.21 14.05
CA ILE A 270 -6.13 15.18 12.66
C ILE A 270 -7.45 14.43 12.58
N PHE A 271 -7.56 13.24 13.17
CA PHE A 271 -8.80 12.47 13.16
C PHE A 271 -9.93 13.16 13.93
N LYS A 272 -9.63 13.83 15.05
CA LYS A 272 -10.61 14.66 15.78
C LYS A 272 -11.21 15.74 14.87
N ILE A 273 -10.38 16.48 14.13
CA ILE A 273 -10.83 17.51 13.19
C ILE A 273 -11.66 16.90 12.06
N LYS A 274 -11.18 15.82 11.45
CA LYS A 274 -11.89 15.14 10.34
C LYS A 274 -13.28 14.66 10.77
N ASN A 275 -13.37 14.01 11.93
CA ASN A 275 -14.64 13.53 12.46
C ASN A 275 -15.57 14.69 12.81
N ALA A 276 -15.03 15.77 13.35
CA ALA A 276 -15.79 16.98 13.64
C ALA A 276 -16.33 17.64 12.36
N ALA A 277 -15.52 17.76 11.31
CA ALA A 277 -15.91 18.32 10.02
C ALA A 277 -16.92 17.43 9.26
N ALA A 278 -16.92 16.12 9.51
CA ALA A 278 -17.91 15.19 8.95
C ALA A 278 -19.23 15.15 9.76
N HIS A 279 -19.27 15.72 10.97
CA HIS A 279 -20.45 15.66 11.83
C HIS A 279 -21.60 16.48 11.25
N LYS A 280 -22.81 15.90 11.26
CA LYS A 280 -24.05 16.58 10.88
C LYS A 280 -24.80 16.99 12.15
N PRO A 281 -24.83 18.29 12.53
CA PRO A 281 -25.57 18.75 13.69
C PRO A 281 -27.08 18.65 13.49
N PHE A 282 -27.82 18.59 14.59
CA PHE A 282 -29.29 18.62 14.57
C PHE A 282 -29.84 20.00 14.18
N ASN A 283 -29.16 21.08 14.60
CA ASN A 283 -29.52 22.45 14.25
C ASN A 283 -28.25 23.30 14.02
N TYR A 284 -28.01 23.64 12.75
CA TYR A 284 -26.89 24.48 12.30
C TYR A 284 -26.93 25.91 12.87
N GLU A 285 -28.11 26.45 13.18
CA GLU A 285 -28.22 27.84 13.67
C GLU A 285 -27.98 27.98 15.17
N SER A 286 -27.90 26.86 15.89
CA SER A 286 -27.76 26.87 17.35
C SER A 286 -26.43 27.49 17.80
N ILE A 287 -26.46 28.19 18.94
CA ILE A 287 -25.27 28.81 19.53
C ILE A 287 -24.18 27.75 19.81
N GLY A 288 -24.59 26.58 20.29
CA GLY A 288 -23.68 25.47 20.55
C GLY A 288 -22.96 24.97 19.30
N HIS A 289 -23.65 24.91 18.15
CA HIS A 289 -23.03 24.53 16.88
C HIS A 289 -22.03 25.59 16.40
N LYS A 290 -22.37 26.88 16.45
CA LYS A 290 -21.44 27.96 16.09
C LYS A 290 -20.18 27.97 16.96
N GLN A 291 -20.33 27.73 18.26
CA GLN A 291 -19.20 27.56 19.20
C GLN A 291 -18.36 26.32 18.87
N PHE A 292 -19.01 25.22 18.49
CA PHE A 292 -18.33 24.00 18.06
C PHE A 292 -17.48 24.25 16.81
N VAL A 293 -18.02 24.89 15.76
CA VAL A 293 -17.27 25.20 14.54
C VAL A 293 -16.11 26.14 14.84
N ALA A 294 -16.33 27.21 15.61
CA ALA A 294 -15.26 28.14 16.01
C ALA A 294 -14.09 27.42 16.71
N LYS A 295 -14.39 26.48 17.62
CA LYS A 295 -13.38 25.67 18.31
C LYS A 295 -12.59 24.77 17.35
N GLN A 296 -13.24 24.17 16.35
CA GLN A 296 -12.52 23.36 15.35
C GLN A 296 -11.61 24.23 14.48
N THR A 297 -12.09 25.40 14.05
CA THR A 297 -11.30 26.36 13.28
C THR A 297 -10.08 26.85 14.05
N GLU A 298 -10.21 27.13 15.35
CA GLU A 298 -9.08 27.49 16.22
C GLU A 298 -8.05 26.35 16.29
N LEU A 299 -8.51 25.10 16.46
CA LEU A 299 -7.62 23.93 16.48
C LEU A 299 -6.87 23.76 15.14
N ILE A 300 -7.56 23.92 14.01
CA ILE A 300 -6.93 23.88 12.68
C ILE A 300 -5.88 24.98 12.54
N ASN A 301 -6.19 26.21 12.96
CA ASN A 301 -5.26 27.33 12.89
C ASN A 301 -4.01 27.09 13.76
N LYS A 302 -4.20 26.53 14.96
CA LYS A 302 -3.08 26.16 15.84
C LYS A 302 -2.20 25.09 15.20
N LEU A 303 -2.79 24.05 14.61
CA LEU A 303 -2.03 23.01 13.91
C LEU A 303 -1.29 23.57 12.69
N LYS A 304 -1.88 24.48 11.91
CA LYS A 304 -1.20 25.12 10.78
C LYS A 304 0.01 25.96 11.20
N GLN A 305 0.03 26.50 12.43
CA GLN A 305 1.21 27.20 12.96
C GLN A 305 2.36 26.22 13.28
N THR A 306 2.06 25.04 13.81
CA THR A 306 3.08 24.05 14.22
C THR A 306 3.45 23.05 13.12
N ALA A 307 2.56 22.83 12.16
CA ALA A 307 2.68 21.86 11.07
C ALA A 307 2.08 22.46 9.77
N PRO A 308 2.70 23.51 9.19
CA PRO A 308 2.17 24.26 8.05
C PRO A 308 2.04 23.46 6.75
N TYR A 309 2.72 22.31 6.67
CA TYR A 309 2.65 21.37 5.54
C TYR A 309 1.35 20.55 5.52
N LEU A 310 0.55 20.56 6.60
CA LEU A 310 -0.73 19.87 6.64
C LEU A 310 -1.82 20.68 5.93
N ASP A 311 -2.39 20.08 4.89
CA ASP A 311 -3.54 20.63 4.20
C ASP A 311 -4.86 20.29 4.92
N PHE A 312 -5.64 21.31 5.30
CA PHE A 312 -6.96 21.18 5.92
C PHE A 312 -8.06 21.87 5.09
N GLU A 313 -7.83 22.20 3.81
CA GLU A 313 -8.80 22.94 2.98
C GLU A 313 -10.16 22.22 2.89
N GLN A 314 -10.15 20.89 2.76
CA GLN A 314 -11.38 20.10 2.73
C GLN A 314 -12.16 20.22 4.03
N GLU A 315 -11.50 20.03 5.18
CA GLU A 315 -12.16 20.11 6.48
C GLU A 315 -12.65 21.53 6.80
N ILE A 316 -11.89 22.56 6.40
CA ILE A 316 -12.31 23.97 6.49
C ILE A 316 -13.55 24.23 5.63
N SER A 317 -13.56 23.74 4.38
CA SER A 317 -14.70 23.89 3.48
C SER A 317 -15.96 23.24 4.05
N GLN A 318 -15.83 22.03 4.60
CA GLN A 318 -16.92 21.32 5.27
C GLN A 318 -17.45 22.09 6.47
N LEU A 319 -16.58 22.54 7.37
CA LEU A 319 -16.98 23.34 8.54
C LEU A 319 -17.67 24.65 8.14
N ASN A 320 -17.22 25.30 7.08
CA ASN A 320 -17.85 26.52 6.57
C ASN A 320 -19.24 26.28 5.96
N GLN A 321 -19.47 25.12 5.35
CA GLN A 321 -20.81 24.74 4.88
C GLN A 321 -21.79 24.46 6.03
N GLN A 322 -21.28 24.23 7.23
CA GLN A 322 -22.08 24.04 8.44
C GLN A 322 -22.36 25.34 9.20
N ASN A 323 -21.79 26.49 8.78
CA ASN A 323 -21.90 27.76 9.50
C ASN A 323 -23.10 28.63 9.07
#